data_AF-A0A971ZU35-F1
#
_entry.id   AF-A0A971ZU35-F1
#
_cell.length_a   1.000
_cell.length_b   1.000
_cell.length_c   1.000
_cell.angle_alpha   90.00
_cell.angle_beta   90.00
_cell.angle_gamma   90.00
#
_symmetry.space_group_name_H-M   'P 1'
#
loop_
_entity.id
_entity.type
_entity.pdbx_description
1 polymer ?
#
loop_
_entity_poly.entity_id
_entity_poly.type
_entity_poly.pdbx_seq_one_letter_code
_entity_poly.pdbx_strand_id
1 'polypeptide(L)'
;MRLRIVHRFLGVAAAPLMIVTAACGMVLLFRKTGMYERNGEFREFIQRLHNFEIVAPYVGTLVAVLMMAIAVTGVALWWQSHARQRKSRG
;
A
#
# COMPACT_ATOMS: atom_id res chain seq x y z
N MET A 1 -13.74 5.69 -18.50
CA MET A 1 -12.66 6.69 -18.56
C MET A 1 -12.32 7.25 -17.16
N ARG A 2 -13.31 7.75 -16.40
CA ARG A 2 -13.12 8.30 -15.04
C ARG A 2 -12.39 7.38 -14.05
N LEU A 3 -12.74 6.09 -13.98
CA LEU A 3 -12.09 5.14 -13.05
C LEU A 3 -10.58 4.96 -13.28
N ARG A 4 -10.12 4.98 -14.54
CA ARG A 4 -8.68 4.88 -14.86
C ARG A 4 -7.91 6.12 -14.42
N ILE A 5 -8.51 7.30 -14.56
CA ILE A 5 -7.92 8.57 -14.14
C ILE A 5 -7.81 8.59 -12.61
N VAL A 6 -8.87 8.22 -11.90
CA VAL A 6 -8.87 8.14 -10.43
C VAL A 6 -7.80 7.15 -9.93
N HIS A 7 -7.76 5.93 -10.47
CA HIS A 7 -6.76 4.95 -10.08
C HIS A 7 -5.33 5.45 -10.32
N ARG A 8 -5.06 6.08 -11.47
CA ARG A 8 -3.74 6.63 -11.79
C ARG A 8 -3.35 7.76 -10.84
N PHE A 9 -4.26 8.67 -10.54
CA PHE A 9 -4.01 9.77 -9.61
C PHE A 9 -3.73 9.26 -8.19
N LEU A 10 -4.60 8.38 -7.67
CA LEU A 10 -4.41 7.75 -6.36
C LEU A 10 -3.09 6.99 -6.30
N GLY A 11 -2.76 6.22 -7.34
CA GLY A 11 -1.52 5.46 -7.42
C GLY A 11 -0.28 6.35 -7.35
N VAL A 12 -0.24 7.44 -8.11
CA VAL A 12 0.90 8.38 -8.10
C VAL A 12 1.01 9.11 -6.76
N ALA A 13 -0.11 9.57 -6.20
CA ALA A 13 -0.12 10.27 -4.92
C ALA A 13 0.30 9.35 -3.75
N ALA A 14 -0.12 8.08 -3.77
CA ALA A 14 0.18 7.14 -2.69
C ALA A 14 1.56 6.47 -2.84
N ALA A 15 2.16 6.45 -4.03
CA ALA A 15 3.37 5.67 -4.32
C ALA A 15 4.52 5.88 -3.33
N PRO A 16 4.91 7.10 -2.92
CA PRO A 16 6.01 7.29 -1.98
C PRO A 16 5.72 6.66 -0.61
N LEU A 17 4.51 6.90 -0.09
CA LEU A 17 4.06 6.35 1.20
C LEU A 17 3.99 4.82 1.13
N MET A 18 3.49 4.29 0.02
CA MET A 18 3.40 2.86 -0.24
C MET A 18 4.76 2.18 -0.27
N ILE A 19 5.75 2.79 -0.93
CA ILE A 19 7.10 2.25 -1.03
C ILE A 19 7.74 2.17 0.37
N VAL A 20 7.64 3.24 1.16
CA VAL A 20 8.16 3.28 2.53
C VAL A 20 7.47 2.23 3.39
N THR A 21 6.14 2.16 3.33
CA THR A 21 5.35 1.18 4.09
C THR A 21 5.72 -0.25 3.71
N ALA A 22 5.83 -0.55 2.42
CA ALA A 22 6.17 -1.87 1.91
C ALA A 22 7.60 -2.28 2.30
N ALA A 23 8.57 -1.37 2.19
CA ALA A 23 9.96 -1.63 2.59
C ALA A 23 10.05 -1.91 4.09
N CYS A 24 9.44 -1.06 4.93
CA CYS A 24 9.43 -1.27 6.38
C CYS A 24 8.68 -2.55 6.76
N GLY A 25 7.54 -2.81 6.12
CA GLY A 25 6.73 -4.02 6.32
C GLY A 25 7.51 -5.29 5.97
N MET A 26 8.25 -5.27 4.86
CA MET A 26 9.12 -6.36 4.43
C MET A 26 10.19 -6.68 5.48
N VAL A 27 10.85 -5.65 6.02
CA VAL A 27 11.82 -5.83 7.11
C VAL A 27 11.13 -6.40 8.36
N LEU A 28 9.94 -5.90 8.70
CA LEU A 28 9.17 -6.34 9.87
C LEU A 28 8.63 -7.78 9.76
N LEU A 29 8.55 -8.37 8.57
CA LEU A 29 8.21 -9.79 8.41
C LEU A 29 9.24 -10.69 9.09
N PHE A 30 10.51 -10.26 9.16
CA PHE A 30 11.61 -11.00 9.77
C PHE A 30 11.75 -10.77 11.28
N ARG A 31 10.79 -10.10 11.94
CA ARG A 31 10.87 -9.77 13.37
C ARG A 31 10.98 -10.96 14.32
N LYS A 32 10.67 -12.17 13.85
CA LYS A 32 10.74 -13.42 14.64
C LYS A 32 11.92 -14.31 14.26
N THR A 33 12.70 -13.97 13.24
CA THR A 33 13.77 -14.84 12.72
C THR A 33 15.11 -14.63 13.42
N GLY A 34 15.20 -13.68 14.36
CA GLY A 34 16.45 -13.36 15.07
C GLY A 34 17.42 -12.48 14.29
N MET A 35 17.04 -12.02 13.08
CA MET A 35 17.87 -11.15 12.22
C MET A 35 18.16 -9.76 12.81
N TYR A 36 17.37 -9.33 13.78
CA TYR A 36 17.58 -8.10 14.56
C TYR A 36 16.91 -8.25 15.93
N GLU A 37 17.36 -7.45 16.90
CA GLU A 37 16.88 -7.53 18.28
C GLU A 37 15.36 -7.36 18.38
N ARG A 38 14.72 -8.30 19.08
CA ARG A 38 13.27 -8.31 19.25
C ARG A 38 12.76 -7.06 19.97
N ASN A 39 13.52 -6.49 20.91
CA ASN A 39 13.13 -5.29 21.64
C ASN A 39 14.19 -4.18 21.49
N GLY A 40 14.96 -4.17 20.41
CA GLY A 40 16.01 -3.18 20.17
C GLY A 40 15.49 -1.92 19.46
N GLU A 41 16.27 -0.85 19.54
CA GLU A 41 15.96 0.47 18.96
C GLU A 41 15.68 0.41 17.46
N PHE A 42 16.36 -0.47 16.72
CA PHE A 42 16.14 -0.65 15.29
C PHE A 42 14.72 -1.10 14.97
N ARG A 43 14.17 -2.06 15.73
CA ARG A 43 12.81 -2.54 15.50
C ARG A 43 11.81 -1.42 15.77
N GLU A 44 11.99 -0.70 16.88
CA GLU A 44 11.10 0.39 17.26
C GLU A 44 11.12 1.48 16.18
N PHE A 45 12.30 1.86 15.70
CA PHE A 45 12.44 2.82 14.62
C PHE A 45 11.71 2.39 13.34
N ILE A 46 11.92 1.15 12.87
CA ILE A 46 11.23 0.64 11.68
C ILE A 46 9.71 0.55 11.90
N GLN A 47 9.26 0.18 13.09
CA GLN A 47 7.84 0.10 13.42
C GLN A 47 7.19 1.50 13.42
N ARG A 48 7.84 2.50 14.01
CA ARG A 48 7.37 3.89 14.02
C ARG A 48 7.38 4.50 12.62
N LEU A 49 8.37 4.16 11.78
CA LEU A 49 8.44 4.58 10.39
C LEU A 49 7.34 3.92 9.55
N HIS A 50 7.09 2.62 9.73
CA HIS A 50 6.01 1.89 9.06
C HIS A 50 4.62 2.43 9.39
N ASN A 51 4.40 2.80 10.65
CA ASN A 51 3.13 3.39 11.10
C ASN A 51 3.01 4.89 10.82
N PHE A 52 4.05 5.53 10.27
CA PHE A 52 4.18 6.98 10.12
C PHE A 52 4.04 7.78 11.43
N GLU A 53 4.27 7.15 12.58
CA GLU A 53 4.24 7.79 13.89
C GLU A 53 5.33 8.86 14.03
N ILE A 54 6.38 8.80 13.21
CA ILE A 54 7.46 9.81 13.15
C ILE A 54 6.95 11.14 12.57
N VAL A 55 5.99 11.09 11.65
CA VAL A 55 5.50 12.29 10.95
C VAL A 55 4.29 12.88 11.67
N ALA A 56 3.24 12.08 11.86
CA ALA A 56 2.07 12.46 12.63
C ALA A 56 1.23 11.22 12.99
N PRO A 57 0.55 11.24 14.16
CA PRO A 57 -0.40 10.19 14.48
C PRO A 57 -1.48 10.10 13.40
N TYR A 58 -1.95 8.88 13.13
CA TYR A 58 -3.00 8.55 12.15
C TYR A 58 -2.65 8.68 10.65
N VAL A 59 -1.44 9.12 10.29
CA VAL A 59 -1.00 9.10 8.87
C VAL A 59 -1.03 7.68 8.31
N GLY A 60 -0.64 6.68 9.11
CA GLY A 60 -0.77 5.26 8.72
C GLY A 60 -2.21 4.86 8.35
N THR A 61 -3.23 5.40 9.03
CA THR A 61 -4.64 5.15 8.70
C THR A 61 -5.02 5.72 7.34
N LEU A 62 -4.57 6.94 7.03
CA LEU A 62 -4.78 7.54 5.71
C LEU A 62 -4.12 6.69 4.60
N VAL A 63 -2.88 6.24 4.84
CA VAL A 63 -2.17 5.35 3.92
C VAL A 63 -2.93 4.03 3.71
N ALA A 64 -3.47 3.44 4.77
CA ALA A 64 -4.29 2.23 4.67
C ALA A 64 -5.57 2.44 3.85
N VAL A 65 -6.25 3.58 4.00
CA VAL A 65 -7.43 3.91 3.18
C VAL A 65 -7.05 4.09 1.71
N LEU A 66 -5.93 4.78 1.44
CA LEU A 66 -5.38 4.93 0.08
C LEU A 66 -5.03 3.57 -0.55
N MET A 67 -4.41 2.68 0.23
CA MET A 67 -4.12 1.30 -0.17
C MET A 67 -5.37 0.55 -0.59
N MET A 68 -6.40 0.58 0.25
CA MET A 68 -7.67 -0.07 -0.03
C MET A 68 -8.31 0.51 -1.29
N ALA A 69 -8.32 1.83 -1.45
CA ALA A 69 -8.88 2.49 -2.63
C ALA A 69 -8.16 2.06 -3.93
N ILE A 70 -6.82 1.99 -3.91
CA ILE A 70 -6.02 1.55 -5.07
C ILE A 70 -6.28 0.07 -5.38
N ALA A 71 -6.32 -0.79 -4.36
CA ALA A 71 -6.60 -2.22 -4.53
C ALA A 71 -7.99 -2.45 -5.14
N VAL A 72 -9.03 -1.82 -4.57
CA VAL A 72 -10.42 -1.92 -5.05
C VAL A 72 -10.55 -1.39 -6.48
N THR A 73 -9.97 -0.22 -6.78
CA THR A 73 -10.02 0.35 -8.13
C THR A 73 -9.26 -0.48 -9.16
N GLY A 74 -8.13 -1.10 -8.77
CA GLY A 74 -7.39 -2.04 -9.61
C GLY A 74 -8.20 -3.28 -9.99
N VAL A 75 -8.83 -3.93 -9.00
CA VAL A 75 -9.72 -5.09 -9.23
C VAL A 75 -10.91 -4.71 -10.12
N ALA A 76 -11.54 -3.57 -9.84
CA ALA A 76 -12.66 -3.07 -10.64
C ALA A 76 -12.27 -2.81 -12.11
N LEU A 77 -11.08 -2.26 -12.35
CA LEU A 77 -10.57 -2.05 -13.71
C LEU A 77 -10.29 -3.36 -14.45
N TRP A 78 -9.74 -4.36 -13.75
CA TRP A 78 -9.50 -5.69 -14.30
C TRP A 78 -10.81 -6.39 -14.70
N TRP A 79 -11.85 -6.30 -13.86
CA TRP A 79 -13.15 -6.87 -14.20
C TRP A 79 -13.78 -6.16 -15.39
N GLN A 80 -13.73 -4.83 -15.42
CA GLN A 80 -14.28 -4.06 -16.56
C GLN A 80 -13.52 -4.30 -17.87
N SER A 81 -12.22 -4.63 -17.84
CA SER A 81 -11.49 -4.99 -19.05
C SER A 81 -11.91 -6.38 -19.54
N HIS A 82 -12.07 -7.34 -18.63
CA HIS A 82 -12.53 -8.70 -18.95
C HIS A 82 -13.95 -8.73 -19.53
N ALA A 83 -14.88 -7.99 -18.92
CA ALA A 83 -16.26 -7.90 -19.41
C ALA A 83 -16.34 -7.30 -20.82
N ARG A 84 -15.51 -6.29 -21.12
CA ARG A 84 -15.44 -5.67 -22.45
C ARG A 84 -14.86 -6.60 -23.51
N GLN A 85 -13.82 -7.36 -23.17
CA GLN A 85 -13.21 -8.32 -24.10
C GLN A 85 -14.15 -9.48 -24.46
N ARG A 86 -15.04 -9.90 -23.55
CA ARG A 86 -16.08 -10.90 -23.86
C ARG A 86 -17.12 -10.36 -24.83
N LYS A 87 -17.52 -9.09 -24.69
CA LYS A 87 -18.52 -8.44 -25.56
C LYS A 87 -18.01 -8.14 -26.97
N SER A 88 -16.70 -8.02 -27.20
CA SER A 88 -16.14 -7.79 -28.54
C SER A 88 -15.78 -9.07 -29.29
N ARG A 89 -15.93 -10.25 -28.66
CA ARG A 89 -15.57 -11.56 -29.21
C ARG A 89 -16.79 -12.47 -29.49
N GLY A 90 -17.98 -12.08 -29.06
CA GLY A 90 -19.25 -12.70 -29.41
C GLY A 90 -20.12 -11.72 -30.16
#